data_AF-F0Y8K8-F1
#
_entry.id   AF-F0Y8K8-F1
#
_cell.length_a   1.000
_cell.length_b   1.000
_cell.length_c   1.000
_cell.angle_alpha   90.00
_cell.angle_beta   90.00
_cell.angle_gamma   90.00
#
_symmetry.space_group_name_H-M   'P 1'
#
loop_
_entity.id
_entity.type
_entity.pdbx_description
1 polymer ?
#
loop_
_entity_poly.entity_id
_entity_poly.type
_entity_poly.pdbx_seq_one_letter_code
_entity_poly.pdbx_strand_id
1 'polypeptide(L)'
;MEYWNSFQAEANKLADQANARYETAVAGKKLLDDGGPPMEQKLVAKAAARRCVQSAVVATSQIDDVIGQYTELLKELNVCATNTAMTAVERAEFAALRTSYVDALSSFQHARAALSQCPPPGILSISPQEDDAISILWAQGKAQTALEHAKQVSDEAVSAMPVATPVATPVAKPGEDEREV
;
A
#
# COMPACT_ATOMS: atom_id res chain seq x y z
N MET A 1 -15.73 44.12 14.75
CA MET A 1 -14.89 43.71 15.89
C MET A 1 -15.06 42.24 16.25
N GLU A 2 -16.27 41.66 16.15
CA GLU A 2 -16.50 40.23 16.43
C GLU A 2 -15.72 39.26 15.54
N TYR A 3 -15.57 39.57 14.24
CA TYR A 3 -14.81 38.74 13.29
C TYR A 3 -13.30 38.62 13.61
N TRP A 4 -12.71 39.68 14.17
CA TRP A 4 -11.30 39.66 14.56
C TRP A 4 -11.08 38.78 15.79
N ASN A 5 -12.01 38.83 16.75
CA ASN A 5 -11.96 38.00 17.95
C ASN A 5 -12.17 36.52 17.61
N SER A 6 -13.05 36.17 16.67
CA SER A 6 -13.24 34.78 16.23
C SER A 6 -12.02 34.25 15.48
N PHE A 7 -11.43 35.05 14.59
CA PHE A 7 -10.20 34.68 13.89
C PHE A 7 -9.03 34.44 14.85
N GLN A 8 -8.85 35.32 15.84
CA GLN A 8 -7.81 35.18 16.86
C GLN A 8 -8.02 33.92 17.72
N ALA A 9 -9.27 33.61 18.07
CA ALA A 9 -9.59 32.39 18.83
C ALA A 9 -9.30 31.11 18.02
N GLU A 10 -9.62 31.10 16.72
CA GLU A 10 -9.32 29.97 15.84
C GLU A 10 -7.82 29.79 15.60
N ALA A 11 -7.09 30.90 15.43
CA ALA A 11 -5.63 30.89 15.32
C ALA A 11 -4.96 30.33 16.58
N ASN A 12 -5.41 30.76 17.77
CA ASN A 12 -4.90 30.23 19.03
C ASN A 12 -5.20 28.73 19.19
N LYS A 13 -6.43 28.30 18.85
CA LYS A 13 -6.80 26.88 18.88
C LYS A 13 -5.92 26.04 17.95
N LEU A 14 -5.63 26.55 16.75
CA LEU A 14 -4.75 25.88 15.80
C LEU A 14 -3.31 25.79 16.32
N ALA A 15 -2.81 26.87 16.94
CA ALA A 15 -1.50 26.90 17.56
C ALA A 15 -1.39 25.89 18.72
N ASP A 16 -2.39 25.81 19.58
CA ASP A 16 -2.44 24.84 20.69
C ASP A 16 -2.47 23.40 20.18
N GLN A 17 -3.26 23.14 19.13
CA GLN A 17 -3.30 21.82 18.47
C GLN A 17 -1.96 21.44 17.84
N ALA A 18 -1.27 22.40 17.21
CA ALA A 18 0.04 22.19 16.62
C ALA A 18 1.09 21.88 17.70
N ASN A 19 1.08 22.63 18.80
CA ASN A 19 1.98 22.39 19.94
C ASN A 19 1.74 21.01 20.56
N ALA A 20 0.48 20.63 20.80
CA ALA A 20 0.15 19.31 21.33
C ALA A 20 0.63 18.15 20.43
N ARG A 21 0.56 18.32 19.11
CA ARG A 21 1.09 17.34 18.15
C ARG A 21 2.61 17.30 18.14
N TYR A 22 3.26 18.46 18.20
CA TYR A 22 4.71 18.54 18.31
C TYR A 22 5.22 17.81 19.57
N GLU A 23 4.60 18.06 20.72
CA GLU A 23 4.95 17.40 21.98
C GLU A 23 4.74 15.88 21.90
N THR A 24 3.65 15.44 21.28
CA THR A 24 3.37 14.01 21.10
C THR A 24 4.42 13.35 20.21
N ALA A 25 4.82 14.01 19.11
CA ALA A 25 5.82 13.50 18.19
C ALA A 25 7.21 13.42 18.84
N VAL A 26 7.60 14.44 19.63
CA VAL A 26 8.84 14.43 20.40
C VAL A 26 8.84 13.31 21.43
N ALA A 27 7.71 13.09 22.12
CA ALA A 27 7.57 11.98 23.06
C ALA A 27 7.63 10.61 22.37
N GLY A 28 7.06 10.48 21.18
CA GLY A 28 7.16 9.28 20.35
C GLY A 28 8.59 8.99 19.91
N LYS A 29 9.34 10.00 19.46
CA LYS A 29 10.77 9.87 19.15
C LYS A 29 11.57 9.45 20.37
N LYS A 30 11.35 10.12 21.51
CA LYS A 30 12.02 9.81 22.77
C LYS A 30 11.77 8.36 23.21
N LEU A 31 10.55 7.86 23.00
CA LEU A 31 10.19 6.48 23.31
C LEU A 31 11.03 5.46 22.52
N LEU A 32 11.41 5.76 21.28
CA LEU A 32 12.33 4.93 20.49
C LEU A 32 13.77 5.07 20.98
N ASP A 33 14.24 6.31 21.16
CA ASP A 33 15.62 6.61 21.56
C ASP A 33 15.97 5.99 22.92
N ASP A 34 15.06 6.09 23.91
CA ASP A 34 15.26 5.56 25.26
C ASP A 34 14.95 4.05 25.36
N GLY A 35 14.02 3.56 24.54
CA GLY A 35 13.48 2.19 24.63
C GLY A 35 14.31 1.15 23.89
N GLY A 36 15.07 1.55 22.87
CA GLY A 36 15.92 0.68 22.07
C GLY A 36 15.15 -0.46 21.35
N PRO A 37 15.86 -1.52 20.92
CA PRO A 37 15.28 -2.59 20.09
C PRO A 37 14.05 -3.29 20.69
N PRO A 38 13.95 -3.55 22.03
CA PRO A 38 12.75 -4.16 22.60
C PRO A 38 11.50 -3.29 22.44
N MET A 39 11.63 -1.96 22.50
CA MET A 39 10.50 -1.05 22.29
C MET A 39 10.06 -1.04 20.83
N GLU A 40 11.01 -1.04 19.89
CA GLU A 40 10.70 -1.15 18.47
C GLU A 40 9.91 -2.43 18.17
N GLN A 41 10.35 -3.57 18.68
CA GLN A 41 9.66 -4.86 18.50
C GLN A 41 8.25 -4.83 19.07
N LYS A 42 8.06 -4.26 20.27
CA LYS A 42 6.74 -4.07 20.89
C LYS A 42 5.83 -3.23 19.99
N LEU A 43 6.32 -2.11 19.48
CA LEU A 43 5.54 -1.21 18.61
C LEU A 43 5.19 -1.86 17.28
N VAL A 44 6.12 -2.58 16.67
CA VAL A 44 5.90 -3.34 15.43
C VAL A 44 4.85 -4.43 15.66
N ALA A 45 4.92 -5.16 16.77
CA ALA A 45 3.91 -6.19 17.09
C ALA A 45 2.51 -5.58 17.30
N LYS A 46 2.40 -4.45 18.01
CA LYS A 46 1.13 -3.72 18.17
C LYS A 46 0.58 -3.24 16.83
N ALA A 47 1.44 -2.65 15.99
CA ALA A 47 1.07 -2.17 14.67
C ALA A 47 0.62 -3.32 13.75
N ALA A 48 1.31 -4.45 13.80
CA ALA A 48 0.95 -5.66 13.04
C ALA A 48 -0.40 -6.23 13.47
N ALA A 49 -0.67 -6.29 14.78
CA ALA A 49 -1.97 -6.72 15.30
C ALA A 49 -3.10 -5.81 14.81
N ARG A 50 -2.93 -4.48 14.93
CA ARG A 50 -3.90 -3.49 14.42
C ARG A 50 -4.13 -3.68 12.91
N ARG A 51 -3.06 -3.85 12.14
CA ARG A 51 -3.14 -4.05 10.69
C ARG A 51 -3.84 -5.36 10.33
N CYS A 52 -3.61 -6.44 11.07
CA CYS A 52 -4.28 -7.72 10.86
C CYS A 52 -5.80 -7.57 11.01
N VAL A 53 -6.25 -6.90 12.07
CA VAL A 53 -7.69 -6.64 12.28
C VAL A 53 -8.25 -5.73 11.18
N GLN A 54 -7.54 -4.66 10.83
CA GLN A 54 -7.98 -3.77 9.75
C GLN A 54 -8.09 -4.51 8.41
N SER A 55 -7.10 -5.35 8.07
CA SER A 55 -7.13 -6.18 6.86
C SER A 55 -8.32 -7.15 6.87
N ALA A 56 -8.65 -7.74 8.01
CA ALA A 56 -9.81 -8.62 8.13
C ALA A 56 -11.13 -7.87 7.89
N VAL A 57 -11.27 -6.65 8.40
CA VAL A 57 -12.43 -5.77 8.13
C VAL A 57 -12.54 -5.45 6.64
N VAL A 58 -11.42 -5.07 6.00
CA VAL A 58 -11.39 -4.76 4.56
C VAL A 58 -11.75 -5.99 3.73
N ALA A 59 -11.16 -7.15 4.02
CA ALA A 59 -11.45 -8.40 3.30
C ALA A 59 -12.93 -8.79 3.44
N THR A 60 -13.51 -8.60 4.63
CA THR A 60 -14.93 -8.85 4.89
C THR A 60 -15.83 -7.93 4.05
N SER A 61 -15.51 -6.63 4.00
CA SER A 61 -16.23 -5.68 3.15
C SER A 61 -16.13 -6.03 1.68
N GLN A 62 -14.96 -6.44 1.20
CA GLN A 62 -14.77 -6.85 -0.20
C GLN A 62 -15.60 -8.09 -0.55
N ILE A 63 -15.74 -9.03 0.37
CA ILE A 63 -16.62 -10.20 0.18
C ILE A 63 -18.09 -9.75 0.10
N ASP A 64 -18.52 -8.82 0.96
CA ASP A 64 -19.88 -8.27 0.90
C ASP A 64 -20.15 -7.57 -0.45
N ASP A 65 -19.20 -6.80 -0.96
CA ASP A 65 -19.29 -6.15 -2.27
C ASP A 65 -19.41 -7.18 -3.40
N VAL A 66 -18.58 -8.24 -3.38
CA VAL A 66 -18.63 -9.33 -4.37
C VAL A 66 -19.97 -10.07 -4.31
N ILE A 67 -20.47 -10.38 -3.12
CA ILE A 67 -21.81 -10.98 -2.94
C ILE A 67 -22.90 -10.11 -3.57
N GLY A 68 -22.82 -8.79 -3.39
CA GLY A 68 -23.73 -7.83 -4.01
C GLY A 68 -23.69 -7.88 -5.54
N GLN A 69 -22.49 -7.85 -6.12
CA GLN A 69 -22.29 -7.92 -7.57
C GLN A 69 -22.82 -9.23 -8.18
N TYR A 70 -22.54 -10.37 -7.55
CA TYR A 70 -23.05 -11.67 -7.99
C TYR A 70 -24.58 -11.75 -7.89
N THR A 71 -25.15 -11.20 -6.83
CA THR A 71 -26.60 -11.16 -6.64
C THR A 71 -27.28 -10.34 -7.74
N GLU A 72 -26.71 -9.20 -8.12
CA GLU A 72 -27.25 -8.38 -9.20
C GLU A 72 -27.11 -9.06 -10.56
N LEU A 73 -25.92 -9.59 -10.87
CA LEU A 73 -25.68 -10.34 -12.10
C LEU A 73 -26.65 -11.54 -12.24
N LEU A 74 -26.93 -12.27 -11.15
CA LEU A 74 -27.87 -13.38 -11.20
C LEU A 74 -29.30 -12.94 -11.53
N LYS A 75 -29.72 -11.73 -11.14
CA LYS A 75 -31.02 -11.17 -11.56
C LYS A 75 -31.03 -10.93 -13.06
N GLU A 76 -29.98 -10.29 -13.59
CA GLU A 76 -29.83 -10.01 -15.02
C GLU A 76 -29.82 -11.31 -15.85
N LEU A 77 -29.02 -12.29 -15.42
CA LEU A 77 -28.96 -13.61 -16.07
C LEU A 77 -30.31 -14.32 -16.05
N ASN A 78 -31.09 -14.18 -14.97
CA ASN A 78 -32.43 -14.75 -14.89
C ASN A 78 -33.43 -14.08 -15.85
N VAL A 79 -33.31 -12.76 -16.05
CA VAL A 79 -34.09 -12.04 -17.07
C VAL A 79 -33.74 -12.56 -18.46
N CYS A 80 -32.45 -12.67 -18.80
CA CYS A 80 -32.01 -13.20 -20.09
C CYS A 80 -32.47 -14.66 -20.32
N ALA A 81 -32.32 -15.53 -19.31
CA ALA A 81 -32.70 -16.94 -19.39
C ALA A 81 -34.22 -17.15 -19.59
N THR A 82 -35.06 -16.19 -19.23
CA THR A 82 -36.52 -16.25 -19.38
C THR A 82 -37.06 -15.39 -20.51
N ASN A 83 -36.20 -14.64 -21.22
CA ASN A 83 -36.61 -13.73 -22.27
C ASN A 83 -37.04 -14.49 -23.54
N THR A 84 -38.34 -14.44 -23.85
CA THR A 84 -38.92 -15.11 -25.02
C THR A 84 -38.47 -14.53 -26.36
N ALA A 85 -37.93 -13.30 -26.38
CA ALA A 85 -37.39 -12.66 -27.58
C ALA A 85 -36.03 -13.23 -28.01
N MET A 86 -35.30 -13.91 -27.11
CA MET A 86 -34.03 -14.55 -27.42
C MET A 86 -34.25 -15.94 -28.02
N THR A 87 -33.23 -16.49 -28.69
CA THR A 87 -33.30 -17.87 -29.18
C THR A 87 -33.29 -18.87 -28.02
N ALA A 88 -33.77 -20.09 -28.29
CA ALA A 88 -33.74 -21.16 -27.28
C ALA A 88 -32.31 -21.53 -26.86
N VAL A 89 -31.35 -21.41 -27.78
CA VAL A 89 -29.92 -21.69 -27.53
C VAL A 89 -29.34 -20.65 -26.58
N GLU A 90 -29.50 -19.35 -26.88
CA GLU A 90 -29.01 -18.28 -26.01
C GLU A 90 -29.61 -18.36 -24.60
N ARG A 91 -30.94 -18.61 -24.49
CA ARG A 91 -31.58 -18.82 -23.18
C ARG A 91 -30.95 -19.97 -22.40
N ALA A 92 -30.61 -21.08 -23.07
CA ALA A 92 -29.96 -22.21 -22.44
C ALA A 92 -28.52 -21.88 -21.97
N GLU A 93 -27.78 -21.09 -22.75
CA GLU A 93 -26.45 -20.59 -22.37
C GLU A 93 -26.51 -19.68 -21.13
N PHE A 94 -27.45 -18.73 -21.10
CA PHE A 94 -27.67 -17.88 -19.91
C PHE A 94 -28.11 -18.70 -18.69
N ALA A 95 -28.94 -19.71 -18.88
CA ALA A 95 -29.35 -20.62 -17.80
C ALA A 95 -28.17 -21.43 -17.25
N ALA A 96 -27.27 -21.92 -18.12
CA ALA A 96 -26.06 -22.62 -17.73
C ALA A 96 -25.08 -21.69 -16.98
N LEU A 97 -24.89 -20.47 -17.50
CA LEU A 97 -24.06 -19.45 -16.86
C LEU A 97 -24.59 -19.12 -15.47
N ARG A 98 -25.92 -18.90 -15.35
CA ARG A 98 -26.58 -18.65 -14.07
C ARG A 98 -26.26 -19.72 -13.03
N THR A 99 -26.31 -21.01 -13.40
CA THR A 99 -25.97 -22.11 -12.48
C THR A 99 -24.53 -21.98 -11.96
N SER A 100 -23.55 -21.72 -12.83
CA SER A 100 -22.15 -21.51 -12.43
C SER A 100 -21.99 -20.33 -11.47
N TYR A 101 -22.70 -19.23 -11.71
CA TYR A 101 -22.68 -18.06 -10.82
C TYR A 101 -23.39 -18.29 -9.48
N VAL A 102 -24.42 -19.14 -9.43
CA VAL A 102 -25.05 -19.56 -8.15
C VAL A 102 -24.06 -20.32 -7.30
N ASP A 103 -23.31 -21.26 -7.89
CA ASP A 103 -22.30 -22.04 -7.16
C ASP A 103 -21.18 -21.13 -6.61
N ALA A 104 -20.70 -20.19 -7.41
CA ALA A 104 -19.71 -19.20 -6.98
C ALA A 104 -20.24 -18.29 -5.87
N LEU A 105 -21.48 -17.78 -5.99
CA LEU A 105 -22.11 -16.96 -4.94
C LEU A 105 -22.19 -17.73 -3.60
N SER A 106 -22.57 -19.00 -3.64
CA SER A 106 -22.65 -19.83 -2.43
C SER A 106 -21.28 -19.96 -1.73
N SER A 107 -20.19 -20.01 -2.51
CA SER A 107 -18.82 -20.06 -1.97
C SER A 107 -18.45 -18.77 -1.24
N PHE A 108 -18.80 -17.60 -1.80
CA PHE A 108 -18.58 -16.32 -1.13
C PHE A 108 -19.44 -16.15 0.13
N GLN A 109 -20.70 -16.59 0.10
CA GLN A 109 -21.58 -16.57 1.27
C GLN A 109 -21.05 -17.47 2.40
N HIS A 110 -20.52 -18.66 2.07
CA HIS A 110 -19.86 -19.51 3.05
C HIS A 110 -18.61 -18.84 3.64
N ALA A 111 -17.77 -18.22 2.81
CA ALA A 111 -16.59 -17.49 3.29
C ALA A 111 -16.98 -16.35 4.24
N ARG A 112 -18.04 -15.60 3.91
CA ARG A 112 -18.56 -14.52 4.75
C ARG A 112 -19.10 -15.03 6.08
N ALA A 113 -19.83 -16.15 6.07
CA ALA A 113 -20.35 -16.78 7.28
C ALA A 113 -19.20 -17.24 8.19
N ALA A 114 -18.18 -17.89 7.62
CA ALA A 114 -17.01 -18.35 8.37
C ALA A 114 -16.25 -17.18 9.03
N LEU A 115 -16.07 -16.07 8.32
CA LEU A 115 -15.44 -14.87 8.89
C LEU A 115 -16.28 -14.23 9.99
N SER A 116 -17.60 -14.29 9.90
CA SER A 116 -18.52 -13.71 10.90
C SER A 116 -18.56 -14.51 12.21
N GLN A 117 -18.22 -15.80 12.16
CA GLN A 117 -18.14 -16.66 13.34
C GLN A 117 -16.82 -16.52 14.11
N CYS A 118 -15.82 -15.86 13.51
CA CYS A 118 -14.56 -15.56 14.16
C CYS A 118 -14.66 -14.17 14.83
N PRO A 119 -14.72 -14.08 16.17
CA PRO A 119 -14.73 -12.78 16.84
C PRO A 119 -13.43 -12.02 16.48
N PRO A 120 -13.50 -10.69 16.27
CA PRO A 120 -12.31 -9.92 15.97
C PRO A 120 -11.30 -10.08 17.11
N PRO A 121 -10.03 -10.41 16.82
CA PRO A 121 -9.03 -10.55 17.86
C PRO A 121 -8.84 -9.20 18.56
N GLY A 122 -8.58 -9.24 19.87
CA GLY A 122 -8.37 -8.05 20.66
C GLY A 122 -7.21 -7.21 20.11
N ILE A 123 -7.40 -5.89 20.02
CA ILE A 123 -6.35 -4.95 19.64
C ILE A 123 -5.71 -4.41 20.92
N LEU A 124 -4.38 -4.41 20.98
CA LEU A 124 -3.64 -3.73 22.04
C LEU A 124 -3.80 -2.22 21.87
N SER A 125 -4.13 -1.51 22.96
CA SER A 125 -4.19 -0.04 22.93
C SER A 125 -2.85 0.54 22.48
N ILE A 126 -2.90 1.46 21.52
CA ILE A 126 -1.77 2.23 21.01
C ILE A 126 -1.97 3.66 21.49
N SER A 127 -1.04 4.20 22.29
CA SER A 127 -1.10 5.60 22.69
C SER A 127 -0.72 6.53 21.54
N PRO A 128 -1.06 7.84 21.59
CA PRO A 128 -0.65 8.78 20.55
C PRO A 128 0.87 8.81 20.31
N GLN A 129 1.68 8.72 21.38
CA GLN A 129 3.14 8.67 21.27
C GLN A 129 3.63 7.36 20.65
N GLU A 130 2.98 6.23 20.96
CA GLU A 130 3.28 4.95 20.31
C GLU A 130 2.94 4.99 18.82
N ASP A 131 1.87 5.69 18.41
CA ASP A 131 1.47 5.84 17.00
C ASP A 131 2.47 6.71 16.21
N ASP A 132 2.95 7.80 16.81
CA ASP A 132 4.02 8.62 16.22
C ASP A 132 5.34 7.84 16.12
N ALA A 133 5.69 7.06 17.15
CA ALA A 133 6.86 6.18 17.13
C ALA A 133 6.76 5.10 16.03
N ILE A 134 5.59 4.48 15.87
CA ILE A 134 5.32 3.54 14.76
C ILE A 134 5.52 4.23 13.40
N SER A 135 5.05 5.47 13.26
CA SER A 135 5.19 6.24 12.03
C SER A 135 6.65 6.55 11.69
N ILE A 136 7.47 6.88 12.70
CA ILE A 136 8.92 7.06 12.55
C ILE A 136 9.59 5.76 12.10
N LEU A 137 9.26 4.62 12.73
CA LEU A 137 9.82 3.31 12.36
C LEU A 137 9.50 2.94 10.91
N TRP A 138 8.29 3.22 10.44
CA TRP A 138 7.93 2.99 9.04
C TRP A 138 8.69 3.90 8.07
N ALA A 139 8.89 5.18 8.44
CA ALA A 139 9.68 6.10 7.65
C ALA A 139 11.14 5.66 7.55
N GLN A 140 11.73 5.23 8.67
CA GLN A 140 13.09 4.67 8.72
C GLN A 140 13.21 3.41 7.86
N GLY A 141 12.30 2.45 8.00
CA GLY A 141 12.30 1.23 7.21
C GLY A 141 12.21 1.50 5.70
N LYS A 142 11.33 2.41 5.27
CA LYS A 142 11.22 2.82 3.86
C LYS A 142 12.50 3.48 3.34
N ALA A 143 13.09 4.37 4.13
CA ALA A 143 14.34 5.02 3.78
C ALA A 143 15.49 4.01 3.62
N GLN A 144 15.54 3.00 4.49
CA GLN A 144 16.53 1.93 4.41
C GLN A 144 16.34 1.08 3.16
N THR A 145 15.12 0.65 2.84
CA THR A 145 14.83 -0.08 1.59
C THR A 145 15.20 0.74 0.35
N ALA A 146 14.91 2.05 0.35
CA ALA A 146 15.28 2.92 -0.76
C ALA A 146 16.81 3.05 -0.92
N LEU A 147 17.54 3.14 0.20
CA LEU A 147 19.01 3.17 0.21
C LEU A 147 19.61 1.86 -0.32
N GLU A 148 19.06 0.71 0.09
CA GLU A 148 19.48 -0.61 -0.39
C GLU A 148 19.27 -0.74 -1.90
N HIS A 149 18.11 -0.31 -2.41
CA HIS A 149 17.84 -0.30 -3.85
C HIS A 149 18.78 0.63 -4.62
N ALA A 150 19.07 1.81 -4.09
CA ALA A 150 20.02 2.75 -4.71
C ALA A 150 21.44 2.17 -4.79
N LYS A 151 21.90 1.47 -3.74
CA LYS A 151 23.18 0.77 -3.74
C LYS A 151 23.24 -0.34 -4.78
N GLN A 152 22.17 -1.16 -4.86
CA GLN A 152 22.10 -2.21 -5.85
C GLN A 152 22.21 -1.66 -7.27
N VAL A 153 21.46 -0.58 -7.58
CA VAL A 153 21.53 0.07 -8.89
C VAL A 153 22.93 0.65 -9.17
N SER A 154 23.59 1.24 -8.15
CA SER A 154 24.96 1.73 -8.34
C SER A 154 25.97 0.60 -8.59
N ASP A 155 25.82 -0.53 -7.89
CA ASP A 155 26.72 -1.68 -8.05
C ASP A 155 26.53 -2.36 -9.41
N GLU A 156 25.28 -2.46 -9.88
CA GLU A 156 24.93 -2.92 -11.23
C GLU A 156 25.50 -1.98 -12.30
N ALA A 157 25.39 -0.66 -12.11
CA ALA A 157 25.94 0.33 -13.03
C ALA A 157 27.47 0.26 -13.12
N VAL A 158 28.16 0.10 -11.99
CA VAL A 158 29.62 -0.08 -11.94
C VAL A 158 30.04 -1.38 -12.62
N SER A 159 29.28 -2.46 -12.44
CA SER A 159 29.56 -3.77 -13.06
C SER A 159 29.29 -3.77 -14.58
N ALA A 160 28.39 -2.91 -15.07
CA ALA A 160 28.07 -2.77 -16.49
C ALA A 160 29.00 -1.81 -17.25
N MET A 161 29.93 -1.12 -16.57
CA MET A 161 30.90 -0.27 -17.26
C MET A 161 31.88 -1.14 -18.05
N PRO A 162 32.01 -0.95 -19.38
CA PRO A 162 33.00 -1.67 -20.16
C PRO A 162 34.39 -1.29 -19.65
N VAL A 163 35.21 -2.29 -19.32
CA VAL A 163 36.64 -2.09 -19.05
C VAL A 163 37.22 -1.36 -20.26
N ALA A 164 37.67 -0.12 -20.06
CA ALA A 164 38.27 0.68 -21.10
C ALA A 164 39.47 -0.09 -21.65
N THR A 165 39.32 -0.67 -22.84
CA THR A 165 40.42 -1.30 -23.56
C THR A 165 41.48 -0.23 -23.77
N PRO A 166 42.73 -0.41 -23.29
CA PRO A 166 43.76 0.61 -23.46
C PRO A 166 43.97 0.84 -24.96
N VAL A 167 43.67 2.07 -25.40
CA VAL A 167 43.89 2.51 -26.78
C VAL A 167 45.38 2.41 -27.06
N ALA A 168 45.76 1.47 -27.93
CA ALA A 168 47.12 1.33 -28.41
C ALA A 168 47.54 2.63 -29.10
N THR A 169 48.61 3.25 -28.60
CA THR A 169 49.18 4.50 -29.13
C THR A 169 49.59 4.29 -30.59
N PRO A 170 49.09 5.09 -31.55
CA PRO A 170 49.55 5.02 -32.93
C PRO A 170 51.00 5.52 -33.02
N VAL A 171 51.88 4.67 -33.54
CA VAL A 171 53.26 5.03 -33.91
C VAL A 171 53.22 6.11 -34.99
N ALA A 172 53.76 7.29 -34.67
CA ALA A 172 53.88 8.40 -35.61
C ALA A 172 54.82 8.02 -36.77
N LYS A 173 54.34 8.18 -38.01
CA LYS A 173 55.21 8.21 -39.20
C LYS A 173 55.91 9.57 -39.29
N PRO A 174 57.23 9.60 -39.54
CA PRO A 174 57.96 10.85 -39.78
C PRO A 174 57.63 11.41 -41.18
N GLY A 175 57.67 12.73 -41.27
CA GLY A 175 57.05 13.53 -42.32
C GLY A 175 57.79 13.58 -43.66
N GLU A 176 57.04 13.98 -44.67
CA GLU A 176 57.57 14.57 -45.90
C GLU A 176 56.96 15.98 -46.02
N ASP A 177 57.84 16.97 -45.81
CA ASP A 177 57.76 18.39 -46.18
C ASP A 177 57.37 18.51 -47.67
N GLU A 178 56.34 19.26 -48.09
CA GLU A 178 56.36 20.72 -48.37
C GLU A 178 57.62 21.14 -49.16
N ARG A 179 57.59 21.66 -50.40
CA ARG A 179 56.81 22.77 -50.99
C ARG A 179 57.30 23.06 -52.44
N GLU A 180 56.44 23.72 -53.22
CA GLU A 180 56.66 24.86 -54.17
C GLU A 180 57.82 24.76 -55.18
N VAL A 181 57.70 25.01 -56.49
CA VAL A 181 56.89 25.91 -57.35
C VAL A 181 56.79 25.26 -58.74
#